data_AF-A0A0R0K9W5-F1
#
_entry.id   AF-A0A0R0K9W5-F1
#
_cell.length_a   1.000
_cell.length_b   1.000
_cell.length_c   1.000
_cell.angle_alpha   90.00
_cell.angle_beta   90.00
_cell.angle_gamma   90.00
#
_symmetry.space_group_name_H-M   'P 1'
#
loop_
_entity.id
_entity.type
_entity.pdbx_description
1 polymer ?
#
loop_
_entity_poly.entity_id
_entity_poly.type
_entity_poly.pdbx_seq_one_letter_code
_entity_poly.pdbx_strand_id
1 'polypeptide(L)'
;MQDYTLKIDTNTYEWFKVDSWDNLTTNKQEARAYSKDISSYCGRLLEETEDELAELIKKGSVKVGGVSKVLCQDLSKHCSQMSVSYAAEVDEDGHDGEL
;
A
#
# COMPACT_ATOMS: atom_id res chain seq x y z
N MET A 1 -10.71 7.03 -9.55
CA MET A 1 -9.84 6.00 -8.97
C MET A 1 -9.97 4.74 -9.82
N GLN A 2 -8.90 3.99 -10.03
CA GLN A 2 -9.01 2.69 -10.72
C GLN A 2 -9.66 1.69 -9.78
N ASP A 3 -10.49 0.78 -10.31
CA ASP A 3 -11.12 -0.27 -9.50
C ASP A 3 -10.11 -1.36 -9.15
N TYR A 4 -10.11 -1.78 -7.89
CA TYR A 4 -9.31 -2.91 -7.38
C TYR A 4 -10.24 -3.89 -6.68
N THR A 5 -9.96 -5.18 -6.80
CA THR A 5 -10.69 -6.19 -6.03
C THR A 5 -9.74 -7.17 -5.39
N LEU A 6 -10.23 -7.83 -4.34
CA LEU A 6 -9.51 -8.86 -3.62
C LEU A 6 -9.75 -10.23 -4.28
N LYS A 7 -8.66 -10.93 -4.60
CA LYS A 7 -8.66 -12.37 -4.88
C LYS A 7 -8.30 -13.11 -3.59
N ILE A 8 -9.13 -14.08 -3.23
CA ILE A 8 -8.89 -14.95 -2.09
C ILE A 8 -8.68 -16.36 -2.65
N ASP A 9 -7.43 -16.81 -2.67
CA ASP A 9 -7.09 -18.22 -2.85
C ASP A 9 -6.81 -18.86 -1.47
N THR A 10 -6.51 -20.16 -1.42
CA THR A 10 -6.47 -20.95 -0.17
C THR A 10 -5.71 -20.33 1.00
N ASN A 11 -4.64 -19.55 0.75
CA ASN A 11 -3.89 -18.83 1.80
C ASN A 11 -3.36 -17.46 1.33
N THR A 12 -3.85 -16.92 0.22
CA THR A 12 -3.32 -15.68 -0.35
C THR A 12 -4.44 -14.67 -0.60
N TYR A 13 -4.21 -13.46 -0.11
CA TYR A 13 -5.07 -12.30 -0.27
C TYR A 13 -4.35 -11.34 -1.21
N GLU A 14 -4.78 -11.27 -2.46
CA GLU A 14 -4.13 -10.44 -3.47
C GLU A 14 -5.11 -9.38 -4.00
N TRP A 15 -4.74 -8.11 -3.84
CA TRP A 15 -5.45 -7.01 -4.48
C TRP A 15 -4.96 -6.87 -5.92
N PHE A 16 -5.87 -6.91 -6.88
CA PHE A 16 -5.54 -6.71 -8.29
C PHE A 16 -6.46 -5.67 -8.92
N LYS A 17 -5.91 -4.96 -9.91
CA LYS A 17 -6.64 -3.96 -10.68
C LYS A 17 -7.65 -4.65 -11.60
N VAL A 18 -8.87 -4.13 -11.65
CA VAL A 18 -9.93 -4.62 -12.53
C VAL A 18 -9.88 -3.86 -13.85
N ASP A 19 -9.48 -4.54 -14.94
CA ASP A 19 -9.54 -3.97 -16.29
C ASP A 19 -10.96 -4.03 -16.88
N SER A 20 -11.67 -5.12 -16.63
CA SER A 20 -13.08 -5.27 -17.01
C SER A 20 -13.81 -6.19 -16.04
N TRP A 21 -14.95 -5.72 -15.54
CA TRP A 21 -15.84 -6.48 -14.67
C TRP A 21 -16.42 -7.72 -15.37
N ASP A 22 -16.47 -7.72 -16.70
CA ASP A 22 -17.02 -8.83 -17.47
C ASP A 22 -16.07 -10.01 -17.54
N ASN A 23 -14.76 -9.75 -17.50
CA ASN A 23 -13.69 -10.75 -17.62
C ASN A 23 -13.33 -11.43 -16.28
N LEU A 24 -13.96 -11.02 -15.17
CA LEU A 24 -13.77 -11.65 -13.86
C LEU A 24 -14.37 -13.06 -13.86
N THR A 25 -13.52 -14.05 -13.58
CA THR A 25 -13.89 -15.45 -13.39
C THR A 25 -14.37 -15.76 -11.96
N THR A 26 -14.15 -14.83 -11.02
CA THR A 26 -14.57 -14.94 -9.61
C THR A 26 -15.99 -14.41 -9.39
N ASN A 27 -16.47 -14.46 -8.14
CA ASN A 27 -17.77 -13.90 -7.78
C ASN A 27 -17.78 -12.37 -7.97
N LYS A 28 -18.46 -11.92 -9.05
CA LYS A 28 -18.53 -10.51 -9.42
C LYS A 28 -19.19 -9.62 -8.36
N GLN A 29 -20.16 -10.14 -7.60
CA GLN A 29 -20.85 -9.34 -6.58
C GLN A 29 -19.92 -9.07 -5.40
N GLU A 30 -19.21 -10.09 -4.95
CA GLU A 30 -18.22 -9.99 -3.89
C GLU A 30 -17.03 -9.11 -4.32
N ALA A 31 -16.55 -9.28 -5.54
CA ALA A 31 -15.48 -8.45 -6.09
C ALA A 31 -15.86 -6.95 -6.13
N ARG A 32 -17.11 -6.64 -6.50
CA ARG A 32 -17.63 -5.26 -6.45
C ARG A 32 -17.74 -4.73 -5.03
N ALA A 33 -18.10 -5.59 -4.07
CA ALA A 33 -18.13 -5.20 -2.67
C ALA A 33 -16.73 -4.81 -2.16
N TYR A 34 -15.70 -5.60 -2.47
CA TYR A 34 -14.32 -5.26 -2.13
C TYR A 34 -13.83 -3.97 -2.80
N SER A 35 -14.13 -3.76 -4.09
CA SER A 35 -13.77 -2.51 -4.78
C SER A 35 -14.42 -1.28 -4.16
N LYS A 36 -15.69 -1.42 -3.74
CA LYS A 36 -16.38 -0.35 -3.03
C LYS A 36 -15.76 -0.10 -1.66
N ASP A 37 -15.43 -1.16 -0.93
CA ASP A 37 -14.85 -1.06 0.41
C ASP A 37 -13.48 -0.35 0.37
N ILE A 38 -12.57 -0.78 -0.51
CA ILE A 38 -11.25 -0.13 -0.64
C ILE A 38 -11.35 1.31 -1.13
N SER A 39 -12.26 1.60 -2.07
CA SER A 39 -12.48 2.98 -2.54
C SER A 39 -13.01 3.87 -1.42
N SER A 40 -13.93 3.36 -0.62
CA SER A 40 -14.49 4.08 0.54
C SER A 40 -13.43 4.30 1.62
N TYR A 41 -12.59 3.29 1.87
CA TYR A 41 -11.47 3.40 2.79
C TYR A 41 -10.46 4.45 2.33
N CYS A 42 -10.05 4.46 1.05
CA CYS A 42 -9.13 5.48 0.54
C CYS A 42 -9.74 6.88 0.62
N GLY A 43 -11.05 7.02 0.37
CA GLY A 43 -11.77 8.30 0.54
C GLY A 43 -11.67 8.80 1.97
N ARG A 44 -12.02 7.96 2.97
CA ARG A 44 -11.91 8.32 4.39
C ARG A 44 -10.48 8.60 4.82
N LEU A 45 -9.52 7.79 4.37
CA LEU A 45 -8.11 7.97 4.70
C LEU A 45 -7.62 9.35 4.24
N LEU A 46 -7.96 9.76 3.02
CA LEU A 46 -7.60 11.10 2.52
C LEU A 46 -8.33 12.18 3.30
N GLU A 47 -9.64 12.04 3.52
CA GLU A 47 -10.43 13.01 4.28
C GLU A 47 -9.87 13.24 5.70
N GLU A 48 -9.40 12.18 6.36
CA GLU A 48 -8.85 12.24 7.72
C GLU A 48 -7.38 12.73 7.76
N THR A 49 -6.60 12.57 6.70
CA THR A 49 -5.13 12.77 6.75
C THR A 49 -4.56 13.78 5.75
N GLU A 50 -5.34 14.28 4.79
CA GLU A 50 -4.86 15.14 3.70
C GLU A 50 -4.18 16.41 4.23
N ASP A 51 -4.82 17.12 5.16
CA ASP A 51 -4.30 18.37 5.70
C ASP A 51 -2.97 18.16 6.43
N GLU A 52 -2.89 17.17 7.31
CA GLU A 52 -1.68 16.85 8.06
C GLU A 52 -0.55 16.37 7.13
N LEU A 53 -0.87 15.50 6.17
CA LEU A 53 0.10 15.04 5.17
C LEU A 53 0.64 16.21 4.34
N ALA A 54 -0.23 17.13 3.91
CA ALA A 54 0.17 18.32 3.15
C ALA A 54 1.11 19.21 3.95
N GLU A 55 0.83 19.41 5.25
CA GLU A 55 1.72 20.17 6.13
C GLU A 55 3.08 19.50 6.33
N LEU A 56 3.14 18.17 6.44
CA LEU A 56 4.40 17.43 6.52
C LEU A 56 5.20 17.54 5.21
N ILE A 57 4.54 17.51 4.05
CA ILE A 57 5.20 17.69 2.75
C ILE A 57 5.76 19.11 2.63
N LYS A 58 4.98 20.14 2.96
CA LYS A 58 5.43 21.55 2.92
C LYS A 58 6.63 21.81 3.83
N LYS A 59 6.69 21.17 5.00
CA LYS A 59 7.82 21.25 5.93
C LYS A 59 9.06 20.47 5.47
N GLY A 60 8.96 19.67 4.39
CA GLY A 60 10.04 18.82 3.92
C GLY A 60 10.25 17.55 4.77
N SER A 61 9.27 17.17 5.59
CA SER A 61 9.34 15.98 6.45
C SER A 61 9.03 14.67 5.70
N VAL A 62 8.51 14.74 4.47
CA VAL A 62 8.20 13.58 3.63
C VAL A 62 9.23 13.44 2.52
N LYS A 63 9.99 12.34 2.53
CA LYS A 63 10.93 12.00 1.45
C LYS A 63 10.18 11.46 0.23
N VAL A 64 10.80 11.52 -0.95
CA VAL A 64 10.29 10.84 -2.15
C VAL A 64 10.07 9.36 -1.84
N GLY A 65 8.89 8.83 -2.17
CA GLY A 65 8.49 7.46 -1.83
C GLY A 65 8.06 7.23 -0.37
N GLY A 66 8.17 8.23 0.50
CA GLY A 66 7.85 8.12 1.94
C GLY A 66 6.37 8.28 2.29
N VAL A 67 5.52 8.65 1.33
CA VAL A 67 4.10 8.93 1.57
C VAL A 67 3.36 7.73 2.18
N SER A 68 3.64 6.51 1.71
CA SER A 68 3.00 5.30 2.22
C SER A 68 3.34 5.05 3.70
N LYS A 69 4.60 5.27 4.08
CA LYS A 69 5.05 5.13 5.47
C LYS A 69 4.35 6.15 6.37
N VAL A 70 4.35 7.42 5.97
CA VAL A 70 3.75 8.51 6.75
C VAL A 70 2.24 8.29 6.90
N LEU A 71 1.54 7.97 5.82
CA LEU A 71 0.11 7.68 5.87
C LEU A 71 -0.20 6.49 6.77
N CYS A 72 0.50 5.36 6.62
CA CYS A 72 0.14 4.14 7.33
C CYS A 72 0.65 4.07 8.77
N GLN A 73 1.86 4.56 9.06
CA GLN A 73 2.47 4.49 10.39
C GLN A 73 2.17 5.71 11.23
N ASP A 74 2.37 6.91 10.69
CA ASP A 74 2.38 8.14 11.47
C ASP A 74 0.98 8.76 11.61
N LEU A 75 0.26 8.90 10.49
CA LEU A 75 -1.04 9.58 10.45
C LEU A 75 -2.19 8.63 10.81
N SER A 76 -2.43 7.60 10.00
CA SER A 76 -3.55 6.66 10.25
C SER A 76 -3.26 5.61 11.32
N LYS A 77 -1.98 5.36 11.64
CA LYS A 77 -1.53 4.35 12.63
C LYS A 77 -2.01 2.92 12.35
N HIS A 78 -2.47 2.63 11.13
CA HIS A 78 -2.90 1.29 10.73
C HIS A 78 -1.73 0.29 10.63
N CYS A 79 -0.49 0.78 10.43
CA CYS A 79 0.71 -0.04 10.37
C CYS A 79 1.49 -0.07 11.69
N SER A 80 0.81 -0.23 12.83
CA SER A 80 1.47 -0.35 14.14
C SER A 80 2.15 -1.72 14.26
N GLN A 81 3.48 -1.75 14.04
CA GLN A 81 4.32 -2.96 14.04
C GLN A 81 4.10 -3.91 12.85
N MET A 82 4.42 -3.48 11.63
CA MET A 82 5.04 -4.45 10.73
C MET A 82 6.44 -4.73 11.28
N SER A 83 6.64 -5.91 11.86
CA SER A 83 7.98 -6.45 12.06
C SER A 83 8.70 -6.31 10.73
N VAL A 84 9.71 -5.46 10.70
CA VAL A 84 10.39 -5.16 9.46
C VAL A 84 11.07 -6.43 8.98
N SER A 85 10.44 -7.09 8.02
CA SER A 85 11.10 -8.07 7.16
C SER A 85 11.82 -7.23 6.11
N TYR A 86 13.03 -6.75 6.44
CA TYR A 86 13.92 -6.16 5.46
C TYR A 86 14.29 -7.26 4.46
N ALA A 87 13.55 -7.35 3.36
CA ALA A 87 13.98 -8.03 2.15
C ALA A 87 14.64 -6.98 1.23
N ALA A 88 15.74 -6.41 1.73
CA ALA A 88 16.76 -5.57 1.10
C ALA A 88 17.83 -5.44 2.19
N GLU A 89 19.11 -5.68 1.99
CA GLU A 89 19.95 -5.52 0.80
C GLU A 89 21.15 -6.49 0.95
N VAL A 90 21.46 -7.26 -0.10
CA VAL A 90 22.75 -7.95 -0.22
C VAL A 90 23.75 -6.86 -0.59
N ASP A 91 24.46 -6.35 0.41
CA ASP A 91 25.60 -5.46 0.21
C ASP A 91 26.75 -6.32 -0.34
N GLU A 92 27.07 -6.12 -1.63
CA GLU A 92 28.33 -6.56 -2.23
C GLU A 92 29.47 -5.77 -1.57
N ASP A 93 30.04 -6.27 -0.47
CA ASP A 93 31.34 -5.81 -0.02
C ASP A 93 32.43 -6.64 -0.71
N GLY A 94 32.94 -6.08 -1.80
CA GLY A 94 34.16 -6.54 -2.44
C GLY A 94 35.35 -6.32 -1.52
N HIS A 95 35.99 -7.40 -1.09
CA HIS A 95 37.36 -7.32 -0.57
C HIS A 95 38.34 -7.50 -1.72
N ASP A 96 38.86 -6.37 -2.17
CA ASP A 96 40.09 -6.23 -2.94
C ASP A 96 41.27 -6.89 -2.18
N GLY A 97 42.30 -7.29 -2.93
CA GLY A 97 43.31 -8.25 -2.48
C GLY A 97 44.26 -7.76 -1.38
N GLU A 98 44.94 -8.74 -0.77
CA GLU A 98 46.40 -8.85 -0.63
C GLU A 98 46.71 -9.98 0.38
N LEU A 99 47.36 -11.07 -0.10
CA LEU A 99 48.45 -11.87 0.50
C LEU A 99 48.61 -13.23 -0.19
#